data_AF-A0A8E2EK19-F1
#
_entry.id   AF-A0A8E2EK19-F1
#
_cell.length_a   1.000
_cell.length_b   1.000
_cell.length_c   1.000
_cell.angle_alpha   90.00
_cell.angle_beta   90.00
_cell.angle_gamma   90.00
#
_symmetry.space_group_name_H-M   'P 1'
#
loop_
_entity.id
_entity.type
_entity.pdbx_description
1 polymer ?
#
loop_
_entity_poly.entity_id
_entity_poly.type
_entity_poly.pdbx_seq_one_letter_code
_entity_poly.pdbx_strand_id
1 'polypeptide(L)'
;MDITAKHYWGSDFFIPGQLSVTTIDSQSPELLHIRATTEDQFSQFSAVSVYPKCSFNLTHAPKGPNSYQAAAGTYWWGTGRAWAYDAPEAWTEGTLTINGGEVKVIPEQSMTWLDFQWGPGYADAGWYSFVVLLDNGVKITTMTTYSTPEYPMVSVATILFLDGHHEVYVVDTDFHPSDPWVSSATNITYYKSYTINIPGKRTCLHARLAMEGGELYLPSQPTRAGAIADTFSYFEGVFDGKPVTGWGNSERKAVNT
;
A
#
# COMPACT_ATOMS: atom_id res chain seq x y z
N MET A 1 -2.39 -8.16 -10.57
CA MET A 1 -3.48 -7.40 -11.21
C MET A 1 -3.13 -7.15 -12.67
N ASP A 2 -4.11 -7.16 -13.56
CA ASP A 2 -4.01 -6.70 -14.95
C ASP A 2 -5.02 -5.57 -15.17
N ILE A 3 -4.50 -4.35 -15.28
CA ILE A 3 -5.30 -3.13 -15.45
C ILE A 3 -5.96 -3.10 -16.84
N THR A 4 -5.32 -3.66 -17.86
CA THR A 4 -5.83 -3.67 -19.24
C THR A 4 -7.03 -4.59 -19.35
N ALA A 5 -6.93 -5.79 -18.77
CA ALA A 5 -8.03 -6.75 -18.68
C ALA A 5 -9.04 -6.43 -17.57
N LYS A 6 -8.76 -5.40 -16.75
CA LYS A 6 -9.54 -5.03 -15.54
C LYS A 6 -9.77 -6.23 -14.63
N HIS A 7 -8.71 -6.99 -14.37
CA HIS A 7 -8.77 -8.19 -13.56
C HIS A 7 -7.82 -8.12 -12.37
N TYR A 8 -8.30 -8.57 -11.23
CA TYR A 8 -7.53 -8.64 -9.99
C TYR A 8 -7.29 -10.09 -9.59
N TRP A 9 -6.07 -10.37 -9.13
CA TRP A 9 -5.72 -11.63 -8.48
C TRP A 9 -5.03 -11.29 -7.18
N GLY A 10 -5.50 -11.88 -6.10
CA GLY A 10 -4.93 -11.68 -4.78
C GLY A 10 -5.80 -12.34 -3.73
N SER A 11 -5.20 -12.60 -2.58
CA SER A 11 -5.90 -13.03 -1.38
C SER A 11 -5.04 -12.62 -0.20
N ASP A 12 -5.69 -12.33 0.92
CA ASP A 12 -5.01 -12.09 2.18
C ASP A 12 -4.69 -13.43 2.84
N PHE A 13 -3.49 -13.54 3.44
CA PHE A 13 -3.03 -14.76 4.10
C PHE A 13 -2.16 -14.39 5.29
N PHE A 14 -2.55 -14.90 6.45
CA PHE A 14 -1.72 -14.82 7.65
C PHE A 14 -1.67 -16.19 8.31
N ILE A 15 -0.49 -16.82 8.27
CA ILE A 15 -0.20 -18.06 9.00
C ILE A 15 0.84 -17.72 10.07
N PRO A 16 0.61 -18.07 11.35
CA PRO A 16 1.62 -17.90 12.38
C PRO A 16 2.96 -18.53 11.97
N GLY A 17 4.05 -17.77 12.13
CA GLY A 17 5.41 -18.23 11.80
C GLY A 17 5.88 -17.96 10.37
N GLN A 18 5.09 -17.28 9.53
CA GLN A 18 5.52 -16.89 8.18
C GLN A 18 6.57 -15.77 8.17
N LEU A 19 6.57 -14.93 9.20
CA LEU A 19 7.48 -13.78 9.30
C LEU A 19 8.69 -14.15 10.18
N SER A 20 9.89 -13.90 9.65
CA SER A 20 11.11 -13.95 10.43
C SER A 20 11.15 -12.82 11.46
N VAL A 21 11.72 -13.11 12.64
CA VAL A 21 11.92 -12.12 13.72
C VAL A 21 13.34 -11.54 13.74
N THR A 22 14.22 -12.00 12.85
CA THR A 22 15.64 -11.61 12.80
C THR A 22 16.10 -11.10 11.44
N THR A 23 15.35 -11.39 10.39
CA THR A 23 15.70 -11.05 9.00
C THR A 23 14.46 -10.56 8.27
N ILE A 24 14.65 -9.85 7.16
CA ILE A 24 13.57 -9.55 6.22
C ILE A 24 13.37 -10.82 5.39
N ASP A 25 12.54 -11.71 5.91
CA ASP A 25 12.11 -12.93 5.25
C ASP A 25 10.67 -13.22 5.68
N SER A 26 9.77 -13.28 4.70
CA SER A 26 8.35 -13.57 4.83
C SER A 26 8.00 -14.66 3.84
N GLN A 27 7.67 -15.84 4.34
CA GLN A 27 7.35 -16.99 3.50
C GLN A 27 5.93 -17.49 3.79
N SER A 28 5.05 -17.31 2.81
CA SER A 28 3.80 -18.05 2.65
C SER A 28 4.07 -19.28 1.78
N PRO A 29 4.22 -20.49 2.34
CA PRO A 29 4.78 -21.65 1.62
C PRO A 29 4.07 -21.99 0.30
N GLU A 30 2.78 -21.67 0.20
CA GLU A 30 1.94 -22.02 -0.94
C GLU A 30 1.81 -20.89 -1.98
N LEU A 31 2.34 -19.69 -1.72
CA LEU A 31 1.87 -18.49 -2.43
C LEU A 31 2.92 -17.43 -2.73
N LEU A 32 3.68 -17.01 -1.72
CA LEU A 32 4.52 -15.81 -1.80
C LEU A 32 5.72 -15.94 -0.88
N HIS A 33 6.90 -15.64 -1.39
CA HIS A 33 8.13 -15.48 -0.62
C HIS A 33 8.70 -14.10 -0.90
N ILE A 34 8.77 -13.24 0.12
CA ILE A 34 9.47 -11.96 0.07
C ILE A 34 10.67 -12.06 1.00
N ARG A 35 11.87 -11.75 0.51
CA ARG A 35 13.08 -11.77 1.33
C ARG A 35 14.12 -10.76 0.86
N ALA A 36 14.97 -10.32 1.77
CA ALA A 36 16.22 -9.67 1.39
C ALA A 36 17.18 -10.67 0.74
N THR A 37 17.96 -10.21 -0.23
CA THR A 37 18.98 -11.01 -0.93
C THR A 37 20.41 -10.54 -0.65
N THR A 38 20.57 -9.44 0.09
CA THR A 38 21.85 -8.87 0.52
C THR A 38 22.06 -9.06 2.02
N GLU A 39 23.33 -9.12 2.44
CA GLU A 39 23.71 -9.30 3.85
C GLU A 39 23.18 -8.16 4.75
N ASP A 40 23.13 -6.94 4.22
CA ASP A 40 22.62 -5.77 4.93
C ASP A 40 21.11 -5.79 5.15
N GLN A 41 20.37 -6.73 4.53
CA GLN A 41 18.91 -6.84 4.59
C GLN A 41 18.12 -5.69 3.94
N PHE A 42 18.75 -4.67 3.35
CA PHE A 42 18.06 -3.47 2.86
C PHE A 42 18.33 -3.12 1.40
N SER A 43 19.46 -3.55 0.83
CA SER A 43 19.89 -3.11 -0.50
C SER A 43 19.19 -3.83 -1.66
N GLN A 44 18.68 -5.04 -1.45
CA GLN A 44 17.95 -5.78 -2.48
C GLN A 44 16.98 -6.78 -1.86
N PHE A 45 15.83 -6.93 -2.52
CA PHE A 45 14.77 -7.85 -2.16
C PHE A 45 14.37 -8.72 -3.35
N SER A 46 13.91 -9.93 -3.05
CA SER A 46 13.27 -10.82 -4.00
C SER A 46 11.83 -11.07 -3.56
N ALA A 47 10.90 -10.99 -4.51
CA ALA A 47 9.50 -11.36 -4.32
C ALA A 47 9.14 -12.44 -5.35
N VAL A 48 8.83 -13.64 -4.87
CA VAL A 48 8.44 -14.77 -5.70
C VAL A 48 7.03 -15.21 -5.34
N SER A 49 6.09 -15.06 -6.28
CA SER A 49 4.75 -15.61 -6.14
C SER A 49 4.53 -16.78 -7.09
N VAL A 50 3.92 -17.84 -6.57
CA VAL A 50 3.49 -19.01 -7.33
C VAL A 50 1.97 -19.06 -7.51
N TYR A 51 1.28 -17.92 -7.32
CA TYR A 51 -0.17 -17.85 -7.48
C TYR A 51 -0.58 -18.25 -8.91
N PRO A 52 -1.43 -19.29 -9.11
CA PRO A 52 -1.59 -19.91 -10.43
C PRO A 52 -2.07 -18.97 -11.56
N LYS A 53 -2.80 -17.90 -11.21
CA LYS A 53 -3.32 -16.95 -12.21
C LYS A 53 -2.38 -15.77 -12.50
N CYS A 54 -1.42 -15.53 -11.61
CA CYS A 54 -0.49 -14.40 -11.67
C CYS A 54 0.75 -14.72 -10.84
N SER A 55 1.64 -15.57 -11.36
CA SER A 55 2.92 -15.83 -10.73
C SER A 55 3.92 -14.75 -11.12
N PHE A 56 4.93 -14.53 -10.29
CA PHE A 56 6.00 -13.59 -10.59
C PHE A 56 7.29 -13.97 -9.88
N ASN A 57 8.40 -13.55 -10.46
CA ASN A 57 9.72 -13.60 -9.86
C ASN A 57 10.37 -12.25 -10.10
N LEU A 58 10.37 -11.43 -9.05
CA LEU A 58 10.76 -10.04 -9.10
C LEU A 58 11.96 -9.80 -8.18
N THR A 59 12.85 -8.94 -8.63
CA THR A 59 13.91 -8.36 -7.80
C THR A 59 13.65 -6.87 -7.67
N HIS A 60 13.79 -6.36 -6.45
CA HIS A 60 13.59 -4.96 -6.11
C HIS A 60 14.88 -4.39 -5.51
N ALA A 61 15.34 -3.25 -6.02
CA ALA A 61 16.51 -2.55 -5.51
C ALA A 61 16.13 -1.09 -5.18
N PRO A 62 16.05 -0.70 -3.90
CA PRO A 62 15.85 0.70 -3.51
C PRO A 62 16.89 1.63 -4.14
N LYS A 63 16.45 2.76 -4.70
CA LYS A 63 17.32 3.79 -5.32
C LYS A 63 17.12 5.19 -4.77
N GLY A 64 16.03 5.43 -4.04
CA GLY A 64 15.69 6.72 -3.46
C GLY A 64 15.95 6.81 -1.96
N PRO A 65 15.69 7.98 -1.35
CA PRO A 65 15.62 8.09 0.09
C PRO A 65 14.51 7.21 0.66
N ASN A 66 14.73 6.67 1.86
CA ASN A 66 13.69 5.95 2.59
C ASN A 66 12.66 6.93 3.14
N SER A 67 11.39 6.50 3.19
CA SER A 67 10.32 7.20 3.90
C SER A 67 10.20 6.62 5.30
N TYR A 68 10.37 7.42 6.34
CA TYR A 68 10.09 7.00 7.71
C TYR A 68 8.68 7.42 8.07
N GLN A 69 7.77 6.46 8.33
CA GLN A 69 6.38 6.80 8.61
C GLN A 69 6.26 7.73 9.82
N ALA A 70 5.42 8.76 9.71
CA ALA A 70 5.34 9.90 10.62
C ALA A 70 6.68 10.66 10.82
N ALA A 71 7.54 10.66 9.80
CA ALA A 71 8.91 11.23 9.76
C ALA A 71 9.91 10.72 10.81
N ALA A 72 9.48 9.87 11.74
CA ALA A 72 10.32 9.30 12.80
C ALA A 72 10.42 7.77 12.71
N GLY A 73 9.63 7.14 11.84
CA GLY A 73 9.56 5.69 11.70
C GLY A 73 8.87 5.03 12.89
N THR A 74 8.15 5.80 13.70
CA THR A 74 7.36 5.33 14.82
C THR A 74 6.10 6.16 14.93
N TYR A 75 4.97 5.47 15.09
CA TYR A 75 3.67 6.10 15.12
C TYR A 75 2.67 5.22 15.85
N TRP A 76 1.51 5.81 16.12
CA TRP A 76 0.40 5.13 16.75
C TRP A 76 -0.43 4.50 15.62
N TRP A 77 -0.62 3.17 15.64
CA TRP A 77 -1.46 2.43 14.69
C TRP A 77 -2.52 1.60 15.40
N GLY A 78 -3.78 2.08 15.43
CA GLY A 78 -4.93 1.29 15.88
C GLY A 78 -4.96 0.95 17.36
N THR A 79 -4.44 -0.20 17.79
CA THR A 79 -4.35 -0.67 19.20
C THR A 79 -2.99 -0.48 19.91
N GLY A 80 -1.92 -0.11 19.19
CA GLY A 80 -0.66 0.25 19.84
C GLY A 80 0.33 1.02 18.96
N ARG A 81 1.58 1.06 19.42
CA ARG A 81 2.68 1.63 18.65
C ARG A 81 3.12 0.67 17.54
N ALA A 82 3.38 1.23 16.37
CA ALA A 82 4.06 0.56 15.27
C ALA A 82 5.37 1.28 14.93
N TRP A 83 6.25 0.56 14.27
CA TRP A 83 7.42 1.09 13.60
C TRP A 83 7.33 0.73 12.13
N ALA A 84 7.67 1.68 11.29
CA ALA A 84 7.73 1.41 9.87
C ALA A 84 8.68 2.35 9.14
N TYR A 85 9.24 1.82 8.06
CA TYR A 85 9.87 2.61 7.04
C TYR A 85 9.50 2.01 5.68
N ASP A 86 9.56 2.85 4.66
CA ASP A 86 9.31 2.47 3.30
C ASP A 86 10.56 2.68 2.45
N ALA A 87 10.68 1.90 1.38
CA ALA A 87 11.50 2.20 0.22
C ALA A 87 10.56 2.53 -0.97
N PRO A 88 10.21 3.82 -1.17
CA PRO A 88 9.23 4.25 -2.18
C PRO A 88 9.68 4.04 -3.63
N GLU A 89 11.00 4.09 -3.85
CA GLU A 89 11.62 4.05 -5.17
C GLU A 89 12.47 2.79 -5.33
N ALA A 90 11.83 1.62 -5.28
CA ALA A 90 12.51 0.37 -5.59
C ALA A 90 12.42 0.05 -7.08
N TRP A 91 13.56 0.08 -7.76
CA TRP A 91 13.66 -0.39 -9.15
C TRP A 91 13.33 -1.86 -9.21
N THR A 92 12.45 -2.21 -10.13
CA THR A 92 11.91 -3.56 -10.23
C THR A 92 12.31 -4.20 -11.54
N GLU A 93 12.82 -5.42 -11.47
CA GLU A 93 13.13 -6.24 -12.63
C GLU A 93 12.58 -7.66 -12.43
N GLY A 94 12.55 -8.44 -13.51
CA GLY A 94 12.10 -9.83 -13.49
C GLY A 94 10.93 -10.07 -14.42
N THR A 95 10.13 -11.09 -14.10
CA THR A 95 9.04 -11.56 -14.95
C THR A 95 7.77 -11.83 -14.17
N LEU A 96 6.64 -11.67 -14.85
CA LEU A 96 5.32 -12.09 -14.42
C LEU A 96 4.77 -13.10 -15.41
N THR A 97 3.97 -14.04 -14.95
CA THR A 97 3.15 -14.88 -15.82
C THR A 97 1.69 -14.54 -15.58
N ILE A 98 1.04 -13.95 -16.59
CA ILE A 98 -0.37 -13.53 -16.54
C ILE A 98 -1.15 -14.38 -17.53
N ASN A 99 -2.16 -15.12 -17.04
CA ASN A 99 -2.97 -16.03 -17.87
C ASN A 99 -2.13 -17.00 -18.73
N GLY A 100 -0.99 -17.45 -18.21
CA GLY A 100 -0.05 -18.37 -18.88
C GLY A 100 0.93 -17.70 -19.86
N GLY A 101 0.82 -16.40 -20.10
CA GLY A 101 1.79 -15.63 -20.89
C GLY A 101 2.86 -14.98 -20.01
N GLU A 102 4.13 -15.11 -20.39
CA GLU A 102 5.23 -14.40 -19.72
C GLU A 102 5.27 -12.93 -20.16
N VAL A 103 5.38 -12.04 -19.18
CA VAL A 103 5.56 -10.59 -19.35
C VAL A 103 6.84 -10.19 -18.63
N LYS A 104 7.71 -9.47 -19.33
CA LYS A 104 8.93 -8.91 -18.74
C LYS A 104 8.64 -7.52 -18.18
N VAL A 105 9.15 -7.26 -16.98
CA VAL A 105 9.17 -5.91 -16.41
C VAL A 105 10.07 -5.02 -17.26
N ILE A 106 9.67 -3.77 -17.49
CA ILE A 106 10.50 -2.72 -18.07
C ILE A 106 11.01 -1.87 -16.89
N PRO A 107 12.25 -2.08 -16.41
CA PRO A 107 12.68 -1.49 -15.15
C PRO A 107 12.63 0.04 -15.13
N GLU A 108 12.95 0.69 -16.24
CA GLU A 108 12.95 2.15 -16.37
C GLU A 108 11.54 2.77 -16.31
N GLN A 109 10.50 1.94 -16.42
CA GLN A 109 9.09 2.34 -16.36
C GLN A 109 8.36 1.71 -15.17
N SER A 110 9.08 1.04 -14.27
CA SER A 110 8.50 0.26 -13.19
C SER A 110 9.11 0.63 -11.84
N MET A 111 8.24 0.97 -10.90
CA MET A 111 8.63 1.34 -9.54
C MET A 111 7.77 0.57 -8.55
N THR A 112 8.40 0.02 -7.53
CA THR A 112 7.73 -0.64 -6.41
C THR A 112 7.91 0.20 -5.15
N TRP A 113 6.83 0.32 -4.39
CA TRP A 113 6.86 0.79 -3.02
C TRP A 113 6.96 -0.42 -2.10
N LEU A 114 8.01 -0.50 -1.30
CA LEU A 114 8.15 -1.53 -0.26
C LEU A 114 7.85 -0.90 1.10
N ASP A 115 6.81 -1.38 1.79
CA ASP A 115 6.46 -0.99 3.15
C ASP A 115 6.93 -2.08 4.13
N PHE A 116 7.69 -1.69 5.14
CA PHE A 116 8.11 -2.56 6.23
C PHE A 116 7.52 -2.04 7.54
N GLN A 117 6.54 -2.76 8.08
CA GLN A 117 5.89 -2.42 9.35
C GLN A 117 6.01 -3.57 10.37
N TRP A 118 6.26 -3.21 11.63
CA TRP A 118 6.28 -4.15 12.74
C TRP A 118 5.86 -3.51 14.07
N GLY A 119 5.64 -4.35 15.07
CA GLY A 119 5.26 -3.94 16.42
C GLY A 119 3.84 -4.37 16.80
N PRO A 120 3.40 -4.04 18.03
CA PRO A 120 2.10 -4.47 18.55
C PRO A 120 0.91 -3.67 18.01
N GLY A 121 1.14 -2.54 17.34
CA GLY A 121 0.08 -1.70 16.79
C GLY A 121 -0.69 -2.37 15.65
N TYR A 122 -2.01 -2.40 15.76
CA TYR A 122 -2.92 -2.93 14.73
C TYR A 122 -4.26 -2.18 14.70
N ALA A 123 -4.68 -1.70 13.52
CA ALA A 123 -5.95 -0.99 13.31
C ALA A 123 -7.11 -1.93 12.98
N ASP A 124 -7.61 -2.64 14.00
CA ASP A 124 -8.75 -3.57 13.87
C ASP A 124 -10.09 -2.86 13.57
N ALA A 125 -10.21 -1.59 13.93
CA ALA A 125 -11.34 -0.74 13.55
C ALA A 125 -11.32 -0.31 12.07
N GLY A 126 -10.27 -0.65 11.31
CA GLY A 126 -10.11 -0.31 9.90
C GLY A 126 -9.31 0.97 9.67
N TRP A 127 -9.00 1.22 8.40
CA TRP A 127 -8.19 2.35 7.97
C TRP A 127 -8.42 2.75 6.51
N TYR A 128 -7.93 3.93 6.18
CA TYR A 128 -7.55 4.33 4.83
C TYR A 128 -6.05 4.58 4.79
N SER A 129 -5.41 4.09 3.73
CA SER A 129 -4.03 4.40 3.40
C SER A 129 -3.92 4.73 1.91
N PHE A 130 -3.10 5.72 1.61
CA PHE A 130 -2.82 6.15 0.24
C PHE A 130 -1.32 6.28 0.11
N VAL A 131 -0.78 5.58 -0.88
CA VAL A 131 0.63 5.63 -1.25
C VAL A 131 0.71 6.31 -2.59
N VAL A 132 1.37 7.45 -2.66
CA VAL A 132 1.34 8.34 -3.84
C VAL A 132 2.76 8.66 -4.28
N LEU A 133 3.03 8.42 -5.56
CA LEU A 133 4.20 8.87 -6.30
C LEU A 133 3.76 10.00 -7.22
N LEU A 134 4.13 11.24 -6.91
CA LEU A 134 3.82 12.40 -7.73
C LEU A 134 4.86 12.58 -8.85
N ASP A 135 4.41 13.10 -9.99
CA ASP A 135 5.22 13.40 -11.18
C ASP A 135 6.36 14.39 -10.92
N ASN A 136 6.22 15.23 -9.90
CA ASN A 136 7.24 16.17 -9.44
C ASN A 136 8.31 15.52 -8.53
N GLY A 137 8.25 14.21 -8.32
CA GLY A 137 9.20 13.43 -7.53
C GLY A 137 8.91 13.41 -6.02
N VAL A 138 7.83 14.03 -5.55
CA VAL A 138 7.37 13.93 -4.16
C VAL A 138 6.64 12.60 -3.94
N LYS A 139 6.83 12.02 -2.74
CA LYS A 139 6.12 10.81 -2.32
C LYS A 139 5.28 11.11 -1.09
N ILE A 140 4.08 10.54 -1.03
CA ILE A 140 3.16 10.74 0.08
C ILE A 140 2.63 9.40 0.55
N THR A 141 2.72 9.14 1.85
CA THR A 141 1.99 8.06 2.51
C THR A 141 1.03 8.67 3.50
N THR A 142 -0.26 8.36 3.38
CA THR A 142 -1.25 8.73 4.39
C THR A 142 -1.58 7.55 5.28
N MET A 143 -1.76 7.80 6.56
CA MET A 143 -2.16 6.80 7.54
C MET A 143 -3.36 7.33 8.30
N THR A 144 -4.54 6.78 8.03
CA THR A 144 -5.77 7.17 8.73
C THR A 144 -6.48 5.97 9.33
N THR A 145 -6.50 5.86 10.66
CA THR A 145 -7.18 4.79 11.40
C THR A 145 -8.51 5.27 11.96
N TYR A 146 -9.50 4.39 12.06
CA TYR A 146 -10.69 4.72 12.83
C TYR A 146 -10.40 4.69 14.35
N SER A 147 -11.14 5.48 15.12
CA SER A 147 -11.09 5.46 16.59
C SER A 147 -11.92 4.32 17.18
N THR A 148 -11.53 3.83 18.35
CA THR A 148 -12.37 2.98 19.21
C THR A 148 -12.54 3.61 20.59
N PRO A 149 -13.32 3.03 21.53
CA PRO A 149 -13.35 3.49 22.91
C PRO A 149 -11.97 3.50 23.60
N GLU A 150 -11.05 2.63 23.18
CA GLU A 150 -9.74 2.43 23.79
C GLU A 150 -8.67 3.37 23.22
N TYR A 151 -8.82 3.85 21.98
CA TYR A 151 -7.78 4.60 21.29
C TYR A 151 -8.33 5.66 20.30
N PRO A 152 -7.66 6.82 20.17
CA PRO A 152 -8.09 7.87 19.27
C PRO A 152 -7.78 7.51 17.81
N MET A 153 -8.49 8.18 16.90
CA MET A 153 -8.15 8.20 15.48
C MET A 153 -6.79 8.85 15.27
N VAL A 154 -6.01 8.29 14.35
CA VAL A 154 -4.79 8.88 13.79
C VAL A 154 -5.07 9.22 12.34
N SER A 155 -4.66 10.40 11.88
CA SER A 155 -4.79 10.80 10.47
C SER A 155 -3.65 11.74 10.08
N VAL A 156 -2.61 11.16 9.47
CA VAL A 156 -1.38 11.88 9.13
C VAL A 156 -0.88 11.53 7.74
N ALA A 157 -0.21 12.47 7.10
CA ALA A 157 0.51 12.30 5.86
C ALA A 157 2.00 12.47 6.14
N THR A 158 2.79 11.50 5.70
CA THR A 158 4.25 11.63 5.60
C THR A 158 4.56 12.00 4.16
N ILE A 159 5.25 13.12 3.98
CA ILE A 159 5.65 13.64 2.67
C ILE A 159 7.17 13.56 2.58
N LEU A 160 7.66 12.78 1.61
CA LEU A 160 9.08 12.61 1.33
C LEU A 160 9.46 13.38 0.06
N PHE A 161 10.48 14.22 0.18
CA PHE A 161 11.00 15.02 -0.91
C PHE A 161 12.23 14.38 -1.56
N LEU A 162 12.59 14.87 -2.74
CA LEU A 162 13.71 14.35 -3.55
C LEU A 162 15.08 14.44 -2.86
N ASP A 163 15.27 15.42 -1.98
CA ASP A 163 16.49 15.59 -1.19
C ASP A 163 16.51 14.73 0.09
N GLY A 164 15.48 13.93 0.32
CA GLY A 164 15.34 13.02 1.46
C GLY A 164 14.77 13.65 2.73
N HIS A 165 14.43 14.95 2.74
CA HIS A 165 13.73 15.51 3.90
C HIS A 165 12.28 15.05 3.95
N HIS A 166 11.74 15.05 5.18
CA HIS A 166 10.38 14.63 5.47
C HIS A 166 9.60 15.81 6.04
N GLU A 167 8.32 15.89 5.67
CA GLU A 167 7.33 16.71 6.37
C GLU A 167 6.16 15.83 6.82
N VAL A 168 5.50 16.23 7.91
CA VAL A 168 4.32 15.54 8.44
C VAL A 168 3.19 16.54 8.60
N TYR A 169 2.02 16.18 8.09
CA TYR A 169 0.81 17.00 8.19
C TYR A 169 -0.39 16.16 8.60
N VAL A 170 -1.38 16.82 9.18
CA VAL A 170 -2.71 16.22 9.38
C VAL A 170 -3.39 16.08 8.03
N VAL A 171 -4.05 14.94 7.82
CA VAL A 171 -4.90 14.66 6.66
C VAL A 171 -6.35 14.87 7.09
N ASP A 172 -7.19 15.40 6.21
CA ASP A 172 -8.62 15.44 6.48
C ASP A 172 -9.19 14.02 6.52
N THR A 173 -10.09 13.77 7.46
CA THR A 173 -10.62 12.42 7.72
C THR A 173 -11.85 12.09 6.88
N ASP A 174 -12.42 13.10 6.20
CA ASP A 174 -13.46 12.91 5.20
C ASP A 174 -12.84 12.79 3.81
N PHE A 175 -12.69 11.55 3.35
CA PHE A 175 -12.13 11.26 2.03
C PHE A 175 -13.13 11.40 0.87
N HIS A 176 -14.35 11.89 1.13
CA HIS A 176 -15.43 12.01 0.14
C HIS A 176 -15.54 10.80 -0.83
N PRO A 177 -15.63 9.57 -0.30
CA PRO A 177 -15.63 8.38 -1.13
C PRO A 177 -16.84 8.37 -2.07
N SER A 178 -16.62 8.04 -3.33
CA SER A 178 -17.65 8.02 -4.38
C SER A 178 -17.43 6.89 -5.38
N ASP A 179 -18.42 6.68 -6.26
CA ASP A 179 -18.46 5.57 -7.22
C ASP A 179 -18.35 4.19 -6.52
N PRO A 180 -19.41 3.76 -5.82
CA PRO A 180 -19.38 2.56 -5.00
C PRO A 180 -19.27 1.28 -5.83
N TRP A 181 -18.55 0.30 -5.31
CA TRP A 181 -18.47 -1.08 -5.79
C TRP A 181 -18.75 -2.04 -4.64
N VAL A 182 -19.67 -2.98 -4.82
CA VAL A 182 -19.97 -4.00 -3.81
C VAL A 182 -19.26 -5.28 -4.20
N SER A 183 -18.39 -5.79 -3.31
CA SER A 183 -17.75 -7.08 -3.52
C SER A 183 -18.78 -8.21 -3.51
N SER A 184 -18.78 -9.02 -4.57
CA SER A 184 -19.59 -10.23 -4.63
C SER A 184 -19.13 -11.32 -3.66
N ALA A 185 -17.88 -11.24 -3.16
CA ALA A 185 -17.31 -12.25 -2.28
C ALA A 185 -17.66 -12.02 -0.81
N THR A 186 -17.57 -10.77 -0.35
CA THR A 186 -17.70 -10.39 1.07
C THR A 186 -18.93 -9.52 1.34
N ASN A 187 -19.61 -9.03 0.29
CA ASN A 187 -20.70 -8.06 0.36
C ASN A 187 -20.29 -6.71 1.00
N ILE A 188 -18.99 -6.37 0.97
CA ILE A 188 -18.48 -5.09 1.45
C ILE A 188 -18.55 -4.06 0.32
N THR A 189 -19.01 -2.85 0.65
CA THR A 189 -18.99 -1.71 -0.27
C THR A 189 -17.65 -0.99 -0.18
N TYR A 190 -16.90 -1.01 -1.28
CA TYR A 190 -15.72 -0.18 -1.53
C TYR A 190 -16.08 0.98 -2.47
N TYR A 191 -15.14 1.89 -2.68
CA TYR A 191 -15.33 3.07 -3.50
C TYR A 191 -14.19 3.19 -4.49
N LYS A 192 -14.49 3.67 -5.70
CA LYS A 192 -13.51 3.78 -6.78
C LYS A 192 -12.89 5.16 -6.88
N SER A 193 -13.36 6.11 -6.08
CA SER A 193 -12.86 7.48 -6.09
C SER A 193 -12.84 8.09 -4.69
N TYR A 194 -11.78 8.85 -4.40
CA TYR A 194 -11.53 9.50 -3.12
C TYR A 194 -10.96 10.90 -3.32
N THR A 195 -11.18 11.79 -2.37
CA THR A 195 -10.52 13.09 -2.26
C THR A 195 -9.66 13.10 -1.01
N ILE A 196 -8.39 13.44 -1.16
CA ILE A 196 -7.39 13.43 -0.09
C ILE A 196 -6.94 14.87 0.11
N ASN A 197 -7.30 15.46 1.23
CA ASN A 197 -6.91 16.84 1.56
C ASN A 197 -5.84 16.84 2.65
N ILE A 198 -4.80 17.64 2.43
CA ILE A 198 -3.75 17.93 3.42
C ILE A 198 -3.68 19.46 3.53
N PRO A 199 -4.56 20.09 4.35
CA PRO A 199 -4.73 21.53 4.35
C PRO A 199 -3.44 22.28 4.69
N GLY A 200 -2.67 21.76 5.64
CA GLY A 200 -1.39 22.35 6.07
C GLY A 200 -0.33 22.43 4.98
N LYS A 201 -0.49 21.68 3.88
CA LYS A 201 0.37 21.73 2.70
C LYS A 201 -0.34 22.23 1.44
N ARG A 202 -1.56 22.79 1.55
CA ARG A 202 -2.38 23.25 0.40
C ARG A 202 -2.47 22.17 -0.70
N THR A 203 -2.67 20.94 -0.28
CA THR A 203 -2.71 19.76 -1.15
C THR A 203 -4.11 19.18 -1.15
N CYS A 204 -4.62 18.88 -2.34
CA CYS A 204 -5.89 18.21 -2.59
C CYS A 204 -5.68 17.27 -3.78
N LEU A 205 -5.76 15.97 -3.53
CA LEU A 205 -5.57 14.94 -4.54
C LEU A 205 -6.86 14.16 -4.73
N HIS A 206 -7.25 13.95 -5.98
CA HIS A 206 -8.33 13.07 -6.37
C HIS A 206 -7.73 11.73 -6.77
N ALA A 207 -8.03 10.70 -6.00
CA ALA A 207 -7.63 9.33 -6.30
C ALA A 207 -8.73 8.65 -7.11
N ARG A 208 -8.35 7.97 -8.19
CA ARG A 208 -9.24 7.12 -8.98
C ARG A 208 -8.61 5.75 -9.17
N LEU A 209 -9.33 4.71 -8.77
CA LEU A 209 -8.88 3.34 -8.99
C LEU A 209 -8.79 3.06 -10.49
N ALA A 210 -7.77 2.30 -10.89
CA ALA A 210 -7.57 1.96 -12.31
C ALA A 210 -8.64 0.99 -12.85
N MET A 211 -9.33 0.28 -11.96
CA MET A 211 -10.40 -0.67 -12.28
C MET A 211 -11.31 -0.89 -11.06
N GLU A 212 -12.42 -1.59 -11.25
CA GLU A 212 -13.20 -2.12 -10.13
C GLU A 212 -12.50 -3.34 -9.53
N GLY A 213 -12.60 -3.53 -8.22
CA GLY A 213 -11.98 -4.64 -7.51
C GLY A 213 -10.83 -4.21 -6.62
N GLY A 214 -9.87 -5.12 -6.44
CA GLY A 214 -8.74 -4.95 -5.52
C GLY A 214 -8.97 -5.49 -4.11
N GLU A 215 -10.13 -6.12 -3.86
CA GLU A 215 -10.34 -6.81 -2.59
C GLU A 215 -9.46 -8.07 -2.49
N LEU A 216 -8.65 -8.08 -1.44
CA LEU A 216 -7.94 -9.21 -0.87
C LEU A 216 -8.78 -9.76 0.28
N TYR A 217 -9.03 -11.06 0.26
CA TYR A 217 -9.68 -11.79 1.34
C TYR A 217 -9.25 -13.24 1.27
N LEU A 218 -9.31 -13.96 2.40
CA LEU A 218 -9.07 -15.40 2.41
C LEU A 218 -10.29 -16.15 1.84
N PRO A 219 -10.20 -16.90 0.72
CA PRO A 219 -11.37 -17.50 0.08
C PRO A 219 -12.14 -18.51 0.94
N SER A 220 -11.45 -19.19 1.85
CA SER A 220 -12.09 -20.10 2.80
C SER A 220 -12.86 -19.37 3.91
N GLN A 221 -12.60 -18.07 4.11
CA GLN A 221 -13.18 -17.22 5.15
C GLN A 221 -13.37 -15.77 4.65
N PRO A 222 -14.30 -15.51 3.71
CA PRO A 222 -14.52 -14.20 3.11
C PRO A 222 -15.27 -13.27 4.08
N THR A 223 -14.61 -12.93 5.20
CA THR A 223 -15.18 -12.11 6.26
C THR A 223 -14.68 -10.67 6.17
N ARG A 224 -15.46 -9.73 6.69
CA ARG A 224 -15.08 -8.32 6.77
C ARG A 224 -13.78 -8.08 7.57
N ALA A 225 -13.58 -8.84 8.64
CA ALA A 225 -12.38 -8.71 9.47
C ALA A 225 -11.10 -9.09 8.74
N GLY A 226 -11.18 -10.00 7.77
CA GLY A 226 -10.05 -10.47 6.95
C GLY A 226 -10.06 -9.97 5.51
N ALA A 227 -10.81 -8.90 5.23
CA ALA A 227 -10.89 -8.31 3.89
C ALA A 227 -10.28 -6.90 3.87
N ILE A 228 -9.49 -6.63 2.84
CA ILE A 228 -8.82 -5.36 2.58
C ILE A 228 -8.97 -5.08 1.08
N ALA A 229 -9.27 -3.85 0.69
CA ALA A 229 -9.09 -3.43 -0.70
C ALA A 229 -7.74 -2.76 -0.86
N ASP A 230 -6.89 -3.29 -1.74
CA ASP A 230 -5.54 -2.80 -2.03
C ASP A 230 -5.40 -2.67 -3.55
N THR A 231 -5.48 -1.43 -4.04
CA THR A 231 -5.72 -1.16 -5.47
C THR A 231 -4.84 -0.06 -6.04
N PHE A 232 -4.23 -0.35 -7.19
CA PHE A 232 -3.52 0.66 -7.95
C PHE A 232 -4.45 1.81 -8.36
N SER A 233 -3.95 3.02 -8.16
CA SER A 233 -4.71 4.25 -8.28
C SER A 233 -3.93 5.30 -9.06
N TYR A 234 -4.66 6.09 -9.83
CA TYR A 234 -4.16 7.34 -10.40
C TYR A 234 -4.54 8.50 -9.48
N PHE A 235 -3.67 9.48 -9.40
CA PHE A 235 -3.87 10.69 -8.60
C PHE A 235 -3.72 11.93 -9.48
N GLU A 236 -4.60 12.90 -9.30
CA GLU A 236 -4.50 14.22 -9.92
C GLU A 236 -4.98 15.29 -8.95
N GLY A 237 -4.47 16.51 -9.07
CA GLY A 237 -4.95 17.61 -8.24
C GLY A 237 -3.87 18.66 -8.03
N VAL A 238 -3.76 19.13 -6.78
CA VAL A 238 -2.78 20.14 -6.39
C VAL A 238 -1.91 19.66 -5.24
N PHE A 239 -0.62 19.98 -5.30
CA PHE A 239 0.35 19.81 -4.22
C PHE A 239 1.05 21.15 -3.98
N ASP A 240 0.97 21.67 -2.75
CA ASP A 240 1.50 22.99 -2.40
C ASP A 240 1.05 24.12 -3.36
N GLY A 241 -0.22 24.06 -3.74
CA GLY A 241 -0.85 25.01 -4.66
C GLY A 241 -0.45 24.87 -6.13
N LYS A 242 0.31 23.84 -6.51
CA LYS A 242 0.70 23.56 -7.91
C LYS A 242 -0.01 22.32 -8.44
N PRO A 243 -0.48 22.33 -9.70
CA PRO A 243 -1.02 21.13 -10.32
C PRO A 243 -0.01 19.99 -10.35
N VAL A 244 -0.46 18.77 -10.05
CA VAL A 244 0.33 17.54 -10.10
C VAL A 244 -0.52 16.37 -10.58
N THR A 245 0.16 15.38 -11.14
CA THR A 245 -0.38 14.04 -11.36
C THR A 245 0.49 13.01 -10.66
N GLY A 246 -0.02 11.78 -10.54
CA GLY A 246 0.73 10.70 -9.91
C GLY A 246 0.02 9.37 -10.03
N TRP A 247 0.65 8.36 -9.44
CA TRP A 247 0.13 7.01 -9.34
C TRP A 247 0.57 6.38 -8.02
N GLY A 248 -0.01 5.24 -7.70
CA GLY A 248 0.38 4.47 -6.53
C GLY A 248 -0.75 3.57 -6.07
N ASN A 249 -1.02 3.56 -4.78
CA ASN A 249 -1.97 2.64 -4.16
C ASN A 249 -3.03 3.38 -3.33
N SER A 250 -4.27 2.90 -3.40
CA SER A 250 -5.31 3.22 -2.42
C SER A 250 -5.68 1.93 -1.69
N GLU A 251 -5.50 1.95 -0.38
CA GLU A 251 -5.80 0.83 0.50
C GLU A 251 -6.93 1.21 1.48
N ARG A 252 -7.84 0.26 1.69
CA ARG A 252 -8.93 0.41 2.64
C ARG A 252 -9.22 -0.90 3.35
N LYS A 253 -9.21 -0.86 4.68
CA LYS A 253 -9.90 -1.85 5.51
C LYS A 253 -11.19 -1.27 6.07
N ALA A 254 -12.31 -1.94 5.81
CA ALA A 254 -13.62 -1.52 6.30
C ALA A 254 -13.75 -1.71 7.82
N VAL A 255 -14.52 -0.83 8.47
CA VAL A 255 -14.85 -0.95 9.90
C VAL A 255 -15.62 -2.23 10.17
N ASN A 256 -15.17 -3.00 11.16
CA ASN A 256 -15.95 -4.08 11.78
C ASN A 256 -17.11 -3.46 12.56
N THR A 257 -18.31 -3.50 12.00
CA THR A 257 -19.56 -3.07 12.64
C THR A 257 -20.22 -4.22 13.38
#